data_AF-A0A2E1XGR5-F1
#
_entry.id   AF-A0A2E1XGR5-F1
#
_cell.length_a   1.000
_cell.length_b   1.000
_cell.length_c   1.000
_cell.angle_alpha   90.00
_cell.angle_beta   90.00
_cell.angle_gamma   90.00
#
_symmetry.space_group_name_H-M   'P 1'
#
loop_
_entity.id
_entity.type
_entity.pdbx_description
1 polymer ?
#
loop_
_entity_poly.entity_id
_entity_poly.type
_entity_poly.pdbx_seq_one_letter_code
_entity_poly.pdbx_strand_id
1 'polypeptide(L)'
;MIQLDGAQIPILPVALGIWAGVSLGGSLVAAPAKFRAPSLEMTTALEVGRAQFLWVGITEAILCIGIIASLLLWPVSYWKWMTAPIALFALQRLAVMPALDTRTLEVISGAPAGETHLHIVYIILEILKFVALITAAFISLRSLVTST
;
A
#
# COMPACT_ATOMS: atom_id res chain seq x y z
N MET A 1 14.62 -21.24 0.34
CA MET A 1 14.09 -22.28 1.24
C MET A 1 15.09 -22.45 2.37
N ILE A 2 14.83 -21.84 3.52
CA ILE A 2 15.44 -22.34 4.75
C ILE A 2 14.57 -23.54 5.11
N GLN A 3 15.10 -24.74 4.86
CA GLN A 3 14.41 -26.01 5.03
C GLN A 3 14.58 -26.43 6.50
N LEU A 4 13.65 -26.01 7.34
CA LEU A 4 13.47 -26.57 8.68
C LEU A 4 12.21 -27.46 8.58
N ASP A 5 12.41 -28.78 8.65
CA ASP A 5 11.38 -29.80 8.84
C ASP A 5 10.32 -30.03 7.73
N GLY A 6 10.68 -29.91 6.46
CA GLY A 6 9.84 -30.38 5.33
C GLY A 6 8.59 -29.54 5.02
N ALA A 7 8.23 -28.60 5.90
CA ALA A 7 7.19 -27.61 5.64
C ALA A 7 7.78 -26.36 4.95
N GLN A 8 7.22 -25.97 3.80
CA GLN A 8 7.59 -24.70 3.17
C GLN A 8 7.00 -23.53 3.98
N ILE A 9 7.85 -22.71 4.60
CA ILE A 9 7.39 -21.53 5.35
C ILE A 9 6.77 -20.52 4.37
N PRO A 10 5.50 -20.10 4.55
CA PRO A 10 4.77 -19.24 3.62
C PRO A 10 5.16 -17.76 3.76
N ILE A 11 6.46 -17.43 3.72
CA ILE A 11 6.99 -16.08 3.98
C ILE A 11 6.40 -15.04 3.01
N LEU A 12 6.43 -15.34 1.71
CA LEU A 12 5.95 -14.42 0.66
C LEU A 12 4.45 -14.11 0.78
N PRO A 13 3.53 -15.09 0.80
CA PRO A 13 2.10 -14.79 0.93
C PRO A 13 1.76 -14.11 2.26
N VAL A 14 2.48 -14.39 3.36
CA VAL A 14 2.33 -13.66 4.62
C VAL A 14 2.76 -12.19 4.47
N ALA A 15 3.91 -11.92 3.86
CA ALA A 15 4.38 -10.55 3.63
C ALA A 15 3.40 -9.75 2.73
N LEU A 16 2.86 -10.38 1.69
CA LEU A 16 1.84 -9.78 0.82
C LEU A 16 0.54 -9.50 1.56
N GLY A 17 0.10 -10.43 2.42
CA GLY A 17 -1.09 -10.23 3.27
C GLY A 17 -0.91 -9.09 4.27
N ILE A 18 0.27 -8.97 4.88
CA ILE A 18 0.61 -7.85 5.77
C ILE A 18 0.56 -6.52 5.00
N TRP A 19 1.14 -6.47 3.80
CA TRP A 19 1.07 -5.26 2.96
C TRP A 19 -0.37 -4.91 2.61
N ALA A 20 -1.17 -5.88 2.17
CA ALA A 20 -2.59 -5.64 1.90
C ALA A 20 -3.34 -5.11 3.15
N GLY A 21 -3.02 -5.62 4.34
CA GLY A 21 -3.56 -5.14 5.60
C GLY A 21 -3.16 -3.70 5.91
N VAL A 22 -1.90 -3.31 5.65
CA VAL A 22 -1.44 -1.92 5.78
C VAL A 22 -2.20 -0.99 4.84
N SER A 23 -2.38 -1.38 3.57
CA SER A 23 -3.15 -0.60 2.59
C SER A 23 -4.63 -0.45 3.00
N LEU A 24 -5.28 -1.57 3.38
CA LEU A 24 -6.68 -1.56 3.80
C LEU A 24 -6.89 -0.72 5.07
N GLY A 25 -6.14 -1.02 6.13
CA GLY A 25 -6.28 -0.38 7.42
C GLY A 25 -5.83 1.09 7.37
N GLY A 26 -4.65 1.35 6.82
CA GLY A 26 -4.04 2.68 6.79
C GLY A 26 -4.70 3.62 5.79
N SER A 27 -4.89 3.17 4.55
CA SER A 27 -5.34 4.05 3.46
C SER A 27 -6.86 4.05 3.27
N LEU A 28 -7.51 2.89 3.34
CA LEU A 28 -8.94 2.77 3.00
C LEU A 28 -9.89 2.92 4.20
N VAL A 29 -9.43 2.58 5.41
CA VAL A 29 -10.25 2.65 6.63
C VAL A 29 -9.88 3.85 7.48
N ALA A 30 -8.63 3.94 7.96
CA ALA A 30 -8.22 4.99 8.88
C ALA A 30 -8.22 6.39 8.24
N ALA A 31 -7.86 6.49 6.95
CA ALA A 31 -7.84 7.79 6.26
C ALA A 31 -9.23 8.46 6.21
N PRO A 32 -10.31 7.82 5.74
CA PRO A 32 -11.64 8.45 5.75
C PRO A 32 -12.26 8.55 7.14
N ALA A 33 -11.97 7.62 8.05
CA ALA A 33 -12.56 7.60 9.38
C ALA A 33 -12.29 8.88 10.18
N LYS A 34 -11.07 9.44 10.09
CA LYS A 34 -10.71 10.64 10.85
C LYS A 34 -11.50 11.89 10.43
N PHE A 35 -11.91 11.98 9.16
CA PHE A 35 -12.73 13.10 8.65
C PHE A 35 -14.20 13.00 9.07
N ARG A 36 -14.60 11.93 9.75
CA ARG A 36 -15.95 11.76 10.32
C ARG A 36 -15.98 12.08 11.82
N ALA A 37 -14.86 12.46 12.42
CA ALA A 37 -14.81 12.84 13.84
C ALA A 37 -15.41 14.25 14.00
N PRO A 38 -16.53 14.41 14.73
CA PRO A 38 -17.29 15.67 14.75
C PRO A 38 -16.56 16.82 15.45
N SER A 39 -15.63 16.49 16.36
CA SER A 39 -14.84 17.48 17.10
C SER A 39 -13.47 17.75 16.45
N LEU A 40 -13.17 17.16 15.30
CA LEU A 40 -11.87 17.30 14.64
C LEU A 40 -11.96 18.35 13.53
N GLU A 41 -11.24 19.45 13.69
CA GLU A 41 -11.11 20.47 12.67
C GLU A 41 -10.45 19.93 11.40
N MET A 42 -10.91 20.40 10.24
CA MET A 42 -10.45 19.92 8.93
C MET A 42 -8.93 20.07 8.74
N THR A 43 -8.37 21.22 9.11
CA THR A 43 -6.92 21.50 8.98
C THR A 43 -6.10 20.56 9.85
N THR A 44 -6.53 20.30 11.09
CA THR A 44 -5.91 19.32 11.98
C THR A 44 -6.03 17.89 11.43
N ALA A 45 -7.20 17.53 10.86
CA ALA A 45 -7.39 16.23 10.23
C ALA A 45 -6.44 16.03 9.02
N LEU A 46 -6.18 17.10 8.25
CA LEU A 46 -5.23 17.08 7.14
C LEU A 46 -3.78 16.93 7.61
N GLU A 47 -3.35 17.62 8.68
CA GLU A 47 -2.02 17.46 9.28
C GLU A 47 -1.77 16.01 9.75
N VAL A 48 -2.74 15.44 10.47
CA VAL A 48 -2.73 14.02 10.87
C VAL A 48 -2.74 13.12 9.64
N GLY A 49 -3.49 13.50 8.60
CA GLY A 49 -3.46 12.93 7.25
C GLY A 49 -2.06 12.74 6.71
N ARG A 50 -1.30 13.84 6.61
CA ARG A 50 0.06 13.85 6.06
C ARG A 50 1.00 12.95 6.84
N ALA A 51 1.00 13.06 8.17
CA ALA A 51 1.82 12.20 9.02
C ALA A 51 1.48 10.71 8.85
N GLN A 52 0.18 10.37 8.82
CA GLN A 52 -0.26 8.99 8.59
C GLN A 52 0.20 8.47 7.23
N PHE A 53 0.01 9.22 6.14
CA PHE A 53 0.41 8.76 4.80
C PHE A 53 1.93 8.64 4.66
N LEU A 54 2.71 9.48 5.34
CA LEU A 54 4.16 9.31 5.42
C LEU A 54 4.49 7.95 6.01
N TRP A 55 4.04 7.67 7.24
CA TRP A 55 4.35 6.44 7.95
C TRP A 55 3.83 5.19 7.25
N VAL A 56 2.58 5.23 6.76
CA VAL A 56 1.97 4.12 6.00
C VAL A 56 2.89 3.70 4.87
N GLY A 57 3.32 4.63 4.01
CA GLY A 57 4.14 4.18 2.89
C GLY A 57 5.64 4.12 3.15
N ILE A 58 6.15 4.54 4.33
CA ILE A 58 7.44 4.02 4.81
C ILE A 58 7.29 2.52 5.07
N THR A 59 6.24 2.11 5.78
CA THR A 59 5.94 0.69 6.02
C THR A 59 5.76 -0.07 4.71
N GLU A 60 4.97 0.46 3.77
CA GLU A 60 4.83 -0.17 2.44
C GLU A 60 6.14 -0.22 1.66
N ALA A 61 7.00 0.80 1.75
CA ALA A 61 8.31 0.79 1.10
C ALA A 61 9.22 -0.31 1.67
N ILE A 62 9.24 -0.48 2.99
CA ILE A 62 10.01 -1.56 3.65
C ILE A 62 9.51 -2.93 3.19
N LEU A 63 8.19 -3.13 3.14
CA LEU A 63 7.58 -4.37 2.67
C LEU A 63 7.92 -4.62 1.18
N CYS A 64 7.80 -3.59 0.35
CA CYS A 64 8.14 -3.62 -1.07
C CYS A 64 9.60 -4.04 -1.29
N ILE A 65 10.54 -3.39 -0.61
CA ILE A 65 11.96 -3.70 -0.69
C ILE A 65 12.24 -5.13 -0.23
N GLY A 66 11.65 -5.55 0.90
CA GLY A 66 11.80 -6.91 1.42
C GLY A 66 11.29 -7.97 0.44
N ILE A 67 10.16 -7.72 -0.22
CA ILE A 67 9.60 -8.59 -1.25
C ILE A 67 10.52 -8.64 -2.47
N ILE A 68 10.97 -7.49 -2.99
CA ILE A 68 11.91 -7.45 -4.12
C ILE A 68 13.19 -8.21 -3.79
N ALA A 69 13.78 -7.98 -2.61
CA ALA A 69 14.96 -8.70 -2.17
C ALA A 69 14.73 -10.22 -2.12
N SER A 70 13.56 -10.66 -1.62
CA SER A 70 13.21 -12.09 -1.62
C SER A 70 13.08 -12.66 -3.04
N LEU A 71 12.50 -11.90 -3.98
CA LEU A 71 12.31 -12.35 -5.36
C LEU A 71 13.63 -12.45 -6.14
N LEU A 72 14.66 -11.68 -5.75
CA LEU A 72 16.00 -11.78 -6.32
C LEU A 72 16.76 -13.03 -5.82
N LEU A 73 16.34 -13.61 -4.70
CA LEU A 73 16.96 -14.79 -4.08
C LEU A 73 16.24 -16.11 -4.43
N TRP A 74 15.09 -16.08 -5.10
CA TRP A 74 14.20 -17.23 -5.34
C TRP A 74 13.57 -17.24 -6.75
N PRO A 75 12.97 -18.37 -7.19
CA PRO A 75 12.66 -18.60 -8.60
C PRO A 75 11.74 -17.55 -9.25
N VAL A 76 12.03 -17.31 -10.54
CA VAL A 76 11.48 -16.26 -11.41
C VAL A 76 9.95 -16.34 -11.62
N SER A 77 9.33 -17.49 -11.33
CA SER A 77 7.91 -17.76 -11.65
C SER A 77 6.92 -16.82 -10.94
N TYR A 78 7.31 -16.22 -9.81
CA TYR A 78 6.46 -15.32 -9.02
C TYR A 78 6.54 -13.84 -9.45
N TRP A 79 7.55 -13.46 -10.24
CA TRP A 79 7.77 -12.07 -10.66
C TRP A 79 6.56 -11.48 -11.38
N LYS A 80 5.89 -12.29 -12.21
CA LYS A 80 4.73 -11.83 -13.01
C LYS A 80 3.56 -11.32 -12.17
N TRP A 81 3.41 -11.77 -10.93
CA TRP A 81 2.32 -11.35 -10.03
C TRP A 81 2.70 -10.14 -9.16
N MET A 82 3.99 -9.80 -9.12
CA MET A 82 4.54 -8.73 -8.28
C MET A 82 4.72 -7.41 -9.02
N THR A 83 4.76 -7.45 -10.36
CA THR A 83 4.86 -6.25 -11.20
C THR A 83 3.74 -5.25 -10.94
N ALA A 84 2.49 -5.71 -10.92
CA ALA A 84 1.32 -4.86 -10.73
C ALA A 84 1.31 -4.13 -9.37
N PRO A 85 1.39 -4.79 -8.20
CA PRO A 85 1.34 -4.08 -6.92
C PRO A 85 2.53 -3.13 -6.73
N ILE A 86 3.74 -3.52 -7.20
CA ILE A 86 4.93 -2.65 -7.12
C ILE A 86 4.76 -1.41 -8.01
N ALA A 87 4.29 -1.58 -9.25
CA ALA A 87 4.08 -0.46 -10.17
C ALA A 87 3.00 0.51 -9.66
N LEU A 88 1.90 -0.02 -9.12
CA LEU A 88 0.83 0.79 -8.53
C LEU A 88 1.33 1.57 -7.32
N PHE A 89 2.08 0.92 -6.42
CA PHE A 89 2.71 1.58 -5.28
C PHE A 89 3.66 2.71 -5.74
N ALA A 90 4.54 2.44 -6.71
CA ALA A 90 5.46 3.44 -7.23
C ALA A 90 4.71 4.64 -7.85
N LEU A 91 3.69 4.38 -8.67
CA LEU A 91 2.86 5.43 -9.26
C LEU A 91 2.19 6.29 -8.19
N GLN A 92 1.61 5.66 -7.16
CA GLN A 92 0.98 6.39 -6.06
C GLN A 92 1.99 7.27 -5.32
N ARG A 93 3.15 6.73 -4.92
CA ARG A 93 4.12 7.46 -4.10
C ARG A 93 4.90 8.52 -4.86
N LEU A 94 5.21 8.28 -6.12
CA LEU A 94 6.07 9.16 -6.91
C LEU A 94 5.30 10.20 -7.73
N ALA A 95 4.05 9.92 -8.12
CA ALA A 95 3.27 10.83 -8.96
C ALA A 95 2.09 11.44 -8.20
N VAL A 96 1.25 10.61 -7.57
CA VAL A 96 -0.04 11.07 -7.02
C VAL A 96 0.13 11.75 -5.67
N MET A 97 0.93 11.16 -4.79
CA MET A 97 1.07 11.64 -3.41
C MET A 97 1.76 13.00 -3.29
N PRO A 98 2.82 13.32 -4.06
CA PRO A 98 3.41 14.66 -4.03
C PRO A 98 2.40 15.74 -4.41
N ALA A 99 1.60 15.49 -5.46
CA ALA A 99 0.56 16.42 -5.89
C ALA A 99 -0.55 16.60 -4.84
N LEU A 100 -0.93 15.53 -4.14
CA LEU A 100 -1.88 15.61 -3.02
C LEU A 100 -1.31 16.35 -1.81
N ASP A 101 -0.02 16.18 -1.51
CA ASP A 101 0.63 16.86 -0.37
C ASP A 101 0.70 18.37 -0.60
N THR A 102 1.08 18.81 -1.81
CA THR A 102 1.07 20.24 -2.18
C THR A 102 -0.30 20.86 -1.96
N ARG A 103 -1.37 20.21 -2.43
CA ARG A 103 -2.74 20.69 -2.22
C ARG A 103 -3.15 20.70 -0.75
N THR A 104 -2.73 19.69 0.00
CA THR A 104 -3.01 19.63 1.43
C THR A 104 -2.39 20.83 2.15
N LEU A 105 -1.16 21.22 1.77
CA LEU A 105 -0.49 22.41 2.28
C LEU A 105 -1.19 23.72 1.87
N GLU A 106 -1.70 23.80 0.64
CA GLU A 106 -2.51 24.96 0.19
C GLU A 106 -3.76 25.13 1.06
N VAL A 107 -4.50 24.04 1.30
CA VAL A 107 -5.70 24.07 2.16
C VAL A 107 -5.35 24.45 3.60
N ILE A 108 -4.26 23.90 4.16
CA ILE A 108 -3.80 24.23 5.52
C ILE A 108 -3.39 25.71 5.63
N SER A 109 -2.82 26.30 4.57
CA SER A 109 -2.43 27.71 4.55
C SER A 109 -3.57 28.68 4.23
N GLY A 110 -4.79 28.18 3.99
CA GLY A 110 -5.96 28.99 3.64
C GLY A 110 -5.98 29.48 2.19
N ALA A 111 -5.11 28.94 1.33
CA ALA A 111 -5.11 29.25 -0.09
C ALA A 111 -6.31 28.59 -0.80
N PRO A 112 -6.85 29.21 -1.87
CA PRO A 112 -7.92 28.60 -2.66
C PRO A 112 -7.39 27.38 -3.41
N ALA A 113 -7.65 26.18 -2.86
CA ALA A 113 -7.38 24.94 -3.55
C ALA A 113 -8.45 24.71 -4.64
N GLY A 114 -8.06 24.76 -5.92
CA GLY A 114 -8.97 24.47 -7.02
C GLY A 114 -9.47 23.02 -7.02
N GLU A 115 -10.57 22.74 -7.71
CA GLU A 115 -11.13 21.39 -7.82
C GLU A 115 -10.15 20.41 -8.50
N THR A 116 -10.10 19.16 -8.03
CA THR A 116 -9.34 18.10 -8.70
C THR A 116 -9.88 16.71 -8.41
N HIS A 117 -9.66 15.80 -9.36
CA HIS A 117 -10.00 14.39 -9.22
C HIS A 117 -8.83 13.54 -8.68
N LEU A 118 -7.70 14.14 -8.31
CA LEU A 118 -6.51 13.41 -7.82
C LEU A 118 -6.81 12.52 -6.61
N HIS A 119 -7.72 12.94 -5.72
CA HIS A 119 -8.11 12.11 -4.58
C HIS A 119 -8.83 10.83 -5.03
N ILE A 120 -9.71 10.92 -6.03
CA ILE A 120 -10.39 9.76 -6.61
C ILE A 120 -9.39 8.85 -7.32
N VAL A 121 -8.43 9.43 -8.06
CA VAL A 121 -7.35 8.66 -8.69
C VAL A 121 -6.56 7.88 -7.64
N TYR A 122 -6.21 8.50 -6.51
CA TYR A 122 -5.54 7.80 -5.41
C TYR A 122 -6.36 6.62 -4.89
N ILE A 123 -7.66 6.80 -4.66
CA ILE A 123 -8.57 5.74 -4.18
C ILE A 123 -8.60 4.57 -5.17
N ILE A 124 -8.75 4.84 -6.46
CA ILE A 124 -8.77 3.81 -7.50
C ILE A 124 -7.46 3.03 -7.50
N LEU A 125 -6.31 3.72 -7.47
CA LEU A 125 -5.01 3.07 -7.42
C LEU A 125 -4.82 2.22 -6.15
N GLU A 126 -5.30 2.69 -5.01
CA GLU A 126 -5.20 1.97 -3.74
C GLU A 126 -6.01 0.68 -3.77
N ILE A 127 -7.24 0.73 -4.30
CA ILE A 127 -8.09 -0.45 -4.48
C ILE A 127 -7.44 -1.45 -5.44
N LEU A 128 -6.92 -0.98 -6.58
CA LEU A 128 -6.22 -1.83 -7.54
C LEU A 128 -5.00 -2.50 -6.90
N LYS A 129 -4.19 -1.75 -6.14
CA LYS A 129 -3.02 -2.28 -5.44
C LYS A 129 -3.43 -3.33 -4.41
N PHE A 130 -4.45 -3.04 -3.61
CA PHE A 130 -4.97 -3.97 -2.62
C PHE A 130 -5.44 -5.29 -3.26
N VAL A 131 -6.24 -5.21 -4.33
CA VAL A 131 -6.71 -6.41 -5.06
C VAL A 131 -5.53 -7.18 -5.65
N ALA A 132 -4.54 -6.49 -6.22
CA ALA A 132 -3.34 -7.13 -6.76
C ALA A 132 -2.52 -7.86 -5.68
N LEU A 133 -2.34 -7.24 -4.50
CA LEU A 133 -1.65 -7.85 -3.35
C LEU A 133 -2.37 -9.10 -2.86
N ILE A 134 -3.69 -9.04 -2.66
CA ILE A 134 -4.49 -10.19 -2.23
C ILE A 134 -4.46 -11.32 -3.26
N THR A 135 -4.60 -10.99 -4.54
CA THR A 135 -4.56 -11.97 -5.63
C THR A 135 -3.20 -12.68 -5.65
N ALA A 136 -2.11 -11.91 -5.55
CA ALA A 136 -0.78 -12.49 -5.54
C ALA A 136 -0.52 -13.33 -4.27
N ALA A 137 -0.97 -12.88 -3.10
CA ALA A 137 -0.87 -13.66 -1.86
C ALA A 137 -1.59 -15.01 -2.00
N PHE A 138 -2.80 -15.01 -2.56
CA PHE A 138 -3.58 -16.23 -2.76
C PHE A 138 -2.90 -17.20 -3.75
N ILE A 139 -2.40 -16.68 -4.88
CA ILE A 139 -1.70 -17.50 -5.87
C ILE A 139 -0.41 -18.10 -5.28
N SER A 140 0.38 -17.29 -4.57
CA SER A 140 1.61 -17.73 -3.89
C SER A 140 1.34 -18.73 -2.77
N LEU A 141 0.22 -18.61 -2.06
CA LEU A 141 -0.17 -19.58 -1.04
C LEU A 141 -0.59 -20.91 -1.69
N ARG A 142 -1.42 -20.85 -2.73
CA ARG A 142 -1.90 -22.04 -3.46
C ARG A 142 -0.75 -22.85 -4.04
N SER A 143 0.28 -22.21 -4.59
CA SER A 143 1.43 -22.90 -5.15
C SER A 143 2.24 -23.69 -4.11
N LEU A 144 2.26 -23.24 -2.86
CA LEU A 144 2.92 -23.97 -1.77
C LEU A 144 2.13 -25.24 -1.42
N VAL A 145 0.80 -25.14 -1.32
CA VAL A 145 -0.09 -26.27 -0.99
C VAL A 145 -0.12 -27.33 -2.09
N THR A 146 -0.06 -26.94 -3.37
CA THR A 146 -0.06 -27.91 -4.48
C THR A 146 1.30 -28.58 -4.73
N SER A 147 2.36 -28.10 -4.07
CA SER A 147 3.72 -28.63 -4.23
C SER A 147 4.09 -29.68 -3.16
N THR A 148 3.20 -29.94 -2.20
CA THR A 148 3.28 -30.99 -1.16
C THR A 148 2.40 -32.16 -1.52
#